data_AF-A0A972IWS9-F1
#
_entry.id   AF-A0A972IWS9-F1
#
_cell.length_a   1.000
_cell.length_b   1.000
_cell.length_c   1.000
_cell.angle_alpha   90.00
_cell.angle_beta   90.00
_cell.angle_gamma   90.00
#
_symmetry.space_group_name_H-M   'P 1'
#
loop_
_entity.id
_entity.type
_entity.pdbx_description
1 polymer ?
#
loop_
_entity_poly.entity_id
_entity_poly.type
_entity_poly.pdbx_seq_one_letter_code
_entity_poly.pdbx_strand_id
1 'polypeptide(L)'
;MFSNKDVRQMYIEKIQNIPNLIDRTKSLREQAIQAFELRNMYRTIARNAMFDQETKALLEKMRPNPTFEEMLRHKTEDKGLSYKDALRDIIRTASTTNKEVDGMFEGS
;
A
#
# COMPACT_ATOMS: atom_id res chain seq x y z
N MET A 1 4.48 -22.45 -4.19
CA MET A 1 5.11 -21.27 -3.57
C MET A 1 5.56 -20.35 -4.69
N PHE A 2 5.36 -19.04 -4.58
CA PHE A 2 5.60 -18.07 -5.65
C PHE A 2 7.01 -17.46 -5.52
N SER A 3 7.65 -17.12 -6.63
CA SER A 3 8.91 -16.35 -6.60
C SER A 3 8.67 -14.94 -6.06
N ASN A 4 9.70 -14.25 -5.58
CA ASN A 4 9.57 -12.86 -5.11
C ASN A 4 9.00 -11.94 -6.20
N LYS A 5 9.34 -12.19 -7.47
CA LYS A 5 8.82 -11.49 -8.64
C LYS A 5 7.33 -11.76 -8.86
N ASP A 6 6.90 -13.02 -8.78
CA ASP A 6 5.48 -13.39 -8.93
C ASP A 6 4.62 -12.79 -7.81
N VAL A 7 5.13 -12.82 -6.57
CA VAL A 7 4.47 -12.18 -5.42
C VAL A 7 4.34 -10.67 -5.62
N ARG A 8 5.38 -10.03 -6.16
CA ARG A 8 5.35 -8.60 -6.45
C ARG A 8 4.33 -8.28 -7.54
N GLN A 9 4.31 -9.04 -8.62
CA GLN A 9 3.35 -8.86 -9.72
C GLN A 9 1.90 -9.01 -9.24
N MET A 10 1.62 -10.07 -8.48
CA MET A 10 0.31 -10.28 -7.83
C MET A 10 -0.07 -9.07 -6.95
N TYR A 11 0.86 -8.55 -6.15
CA TYR A 11 0.60 -7.36 -5.32
C TYR A 11 0.21 -6.14 -6.17
N ILE A 12 0.93 -5.89 -7.27
CA ILE A 12 0.68 -4.76 -8.18
C ILE A 12 -0.73 -4.85 -8.77
N GLU A 13 -1.11 -6.02 -9.27
CA GLU A 13 -2.44 -6.26 -9.85
C GLU A 13 -3.56 -6.02 -8.84
N LYS A 14 -3.37 -6.48 -7.59
CA LYS A 14 -4.36 -6.28 -6.52
C LYS A 14 -4.53 -4.82 -6.15
N ILE A 15 -3.44 -4.06 -5.98
CA ILE A 15 -3.56 -2.65 -5.59
C ILE A 15 -4.13 -1.79 -6.73
N GLN A 16 -3.84 -2.11 -7.99
CA GLN A 16 -4.39 -1.37 -9.13
C GLN A 16 -5.92 -1.46 -9.21
N ASN A 17 -6.52 -2.52 -8.68
CA ASN A 17 -7.98 -2.70 -8.63
C ASN A 17 -8.66 -2.02 -7.43
N ILE A 18 -7.93 -1.50 -6.45
CA ILE A 18 -8.50 -0.83 -5.25
C ILE A 18 -9.55 0.24 -5.60
N PRO A 19 -9.37 1.11 -6.61
CA PRO A 19 -10.36 2.15 -6.95
C PRO A 19 -11.74 1.62 -7.36
N ASN A 20 -11.83 0.34 -7.74
CA ASN A 20 -13.07 -0.35 -8.09
C ASN A 20 -13.73 -1.06 -6.90
N LEU A 21 -13.00 -1.21 -5.78
CA LEU A 21 -13.46 -1.88 -4.57
C LEU A 21 -13.98 -0.90 -3.51
N ILE A 22 -13.67 0.39 -3.64
CA ILE A 22 -14.09 1.42 -2.69
C ILE A 22 -15.56 1.80 -2.93
N ASP A 23 -16.33 1.86 -1.85
CA ASP A 23 -17.71 2.35 -1.87
C ASP A 23 -17.74 3.89 -1.97
N ARG A 24 -18.04 4.39 -3.18
CA ARG A 24 -18.07 5.82 -3.49
C ARG A 24 -19.27 6.56 -2.90
N THR A 25 -20.25 5.86 -2.32
CA THR A 25 -21.39 6.48 -1.66
C THR A 25 -21.06 6.99 -0.26
N LYS A 26 -19.96 6.50 0.33
CA LYS A 26 -19.49 6.89 1.66
C LYS A 26 -18.81 8.26 1.69
N SER A 27 -18.56 8.78 2.90
CA SER A 27 -17.78 10.00 3.05
C SER A 27 -16.35 9.84 2.54
N LEU A 28 -15.70 10.96 2.19
CA LEU A 28 -14.31 10.96 1.70
C LEU A 28 -13.34 10.29 2.69
N ARG A 29 -13.56 10.46 4.00
CA ARG A 29 -12.72 9.83 5.04
C ARG A 29 -12.89 8.31 5.05
N GLU A 30 -14.12 7.83 4.98
CA GLU A 30 -14.40 6.39 4.93
C GLU A 30 -13.85 5.75 3.65
N GLN A 31 -13.95 6.44 2.51
CA GLN A 31 -13.33 6.01 1.26
C GLN A 31 -11.80 5.90 1.39
N ALA A 32 -11.16 6.88 2.03
CA ALA A 32 -9.71 6.85 2.28
C ALA A 32 -9.29 5.71 3.22
N ILE A 33 -10.08 5.42 4.25
CA ILE A 33 -9.85 4.28 5.15
C ILE A 33 -9.95 2.97 4.39
N GLN A 34 -11.01 2.76 3.60
CA GLN A 34 -11.16 1.55 2.79
C GLN A 34 -9.97 1.35 1.85
N ALA A 35 -9.55 2.41 1.14
CA ALA A 35 -8.40 2.36 0.23
C ALA A 35 -7.11 1.97 0.97
N PHE A 36 -6.89 2.58 2.13
CA PHE A 36 -5.73 2.33 2.99
C PHE A 36 -5.70 0.90 3.55
N GLU A 37 -6.83 0.42 4.07
CA GLU A 37 -6.97 -0.93 4.63
C GLU A 37 -6.77 -2.00 3.56
N LEU A 38 -7.39 -1.84 2.38
CA LEU A 38 -7.22 -2.75 1.24
C LEU A 38 -5.74 -2.84 0.83
N ARG A 39 -5.05 -1.70 0.70
CA ARG A 39 -3.62 -1.68 0.35
C ARG A 39 -2.77 -2.39 1.40
N ASN A 40 -3.03 -2.15 2.68
CA ASN A 40 -2.27 -2.76 3.76
C ASN A 40 -2.51 -4.27 3.85
N MET A 41 -3.76 -4.71 3.67
CA MET A 41 -4.11 -6.11 3.57
C MET A 41 -3.38 -6.79 2.41
N TYR A 42 -3.40 -6.23 1.19
CA TYR A 42 -2.69 -6.81 0.06
C TYR A 42 -1.18 -6.84 0.25
N ARG A 43 -0.59 -5.83 0.92
CA ARG A 43 0.83 -5.84 1.28
C ARG A 43 1.15 -6.98 2.25
N THR A 44 0.30 -7.22 3.25
CA THR A 44 0.46 -8.34 4.19
C THR A 44 0.31 -9.70 3.51
N ILE A 45 -0.71 -9.86 2.64
CA ILE A 45 -0.90 -11.09 1.85
C ILE A 45 0.32 -11.36 0.97
N ALA A 46 0.85 -10.34 0.30
CA ALA A 46 2.05 -10.46 -0.52
C ALA A 46 3.25 -10.92 0.32
N ARG A 47 3.54 -10.24 1.44
CA ARG A 47 4.63 -10.63 2.36
C ARG A 47 4.50 -12.06 2.88
N ASN A 48 3.29 -12.52 3.17
CA ASN A 48 3.06 -13.89 3.61
C ASN A 48 3.20 -14.93 2.50
N ALA A 49 3.06 -14.52 1.23
CA ALA A 49 3.26 -15.39 0.08
C ALA A 49 4.74 -15.51 -0.35
N MET A 50 5.63 -14.65 0.18
CA MET A 50 7.07 -14.72 -0.10
C MET A 50 7.68 -15.99 0.47
N PHE A 51 8.40 -16.74 -0.36
CA PHE A 51 9.18 -17.90 0.08
C PHE A 51 10.37 -17.48 0.95
N ASP A 52 11.05 -16.41 0.53
CA ASP A 52 12.22 -15.86 1.19
C ASP A 52 11.86 -15.15 2.50
N GLN A 53 12.11 -15.84 3.62
CA GLN A 53 11.81 -15.34 4.95
C GLN A 53 12.75 -14.21 5.40
N GLU A 54 13.99 -14.16 4.89
CA GLU A 54 14.94 -13.10 5.24
C GLU A 54 14.49 -11.77 4.62
N THR A 55 14.14 -11.78 3.33
CA THR A 55 13.60 -10.60 2.65
C THR A 55 12.27 -10.17 3.27
N LYS A 56 11.39 -11.11 3.63
CA LYS A 56 10.14 -10.79 4.36
C LYS A 56 10.43 -10.04 5.66
N ALA A 57 11.28 -10.58 6.53
CA ALA A 57 11.62 -9.99 7.81
C ALA A 57 12.27 -8.60 7.66
N LEU A 58 13.15 -8.44 6.66
CA LEU A 58 13.76 -7.16 6.33
C LEU A 58 12.70 -6.12 5.93
N LEU A 59 11.75 -6.49 5.07
CA LEU A 59 10.68 -5.60 4.62
C LEU A 59 9.69 -5.23 5.73
N GLU A 60 9.41 -6.13 6.66
CA GLU A 60 8.58 -5.87 7.85
C GLU A 60 9.27 -4.89 8.80
N LYS A 61 10.58 -5.06 9.03
CA LYS A 61 11.37 -4.17 9.88
C LYS A 61 11.56 -2.78 9.26
N MET A 62 11.92 -2.72 7.98
CA MET A 62 12.27 -1.45 7.31
C MET A 62 11.05 -0.65 6.87
N ARG A 63 9.94 -1.31 6.54
CA ARG A 63 8.73 -0.66 5.98
C ARG A 63 7.46 -1.21 6.62
N PRO A 64 7.24 -1.01 7.94
CA PRO A 64 6.05 -1.50 8.61
C PRO A 64 4.76 -0.93 7.98
N ASN A 65 3.63 -1.56 8.28
CA ASN A 65 2.34 -0.95 7.94
C ASN A 65 2.10 0.20 8.92
N PRO A 66 1.99 1.46 8.46
CA PRO A 66 1.62 2.54 9.36
C PRO A 66 0.15 2.38 9.77
N THR A 67 -0.27 3.12 10.78
CA THR A 67 -1.70 3.37 11.08
C THR A 67 -2.29 4.39 10.10
N PHE A 68 -3.61 4.51 10.08
CA PHE A 68 -4.27 5.48 9.21
C PHE A 68 -3.91 6.90 9.63
N GLU A 69 -3.83 7.14 10.94
CA GLU A 69 -3.48 8.42 11.56
C GLU A 69 -2.03 8.80 11.26
N GLU A 70 -1.11 7.84 11.28
CA GLU A 70 0.29 8.06 10.85
C GLU A 70 0.37 8.43 9.37
N MET A 71 -0.36 7.72 8.51
CA MET A 71 -0.41 8.02 7.08
C MET A 71 -1.00 9.42 6.85
N LEU A 72 -2.11 9.73 7.51
CA LEU A 72 -2.78 11.02 7.40
C LEU A 72 -1.87 12.16 7.86
N ARG A 73 -1.21 11.99 9.02
CA ARG A 73 -0.24 12.93 9.54
C ARG A 73 0.92 13.16 8.58
N HIS A 74 1.48 12.09 8.01
CA HIS A 74 2.52 12.22 6.99
C HIS A 74 2.06 13.06 5.77
N LYS A 75 0.79 12.91 5.34
CA LYS A 75 0.25 13.73 4.26
C LYS A 75 0.05 15.19 4.67
N THR A 76 -0.42 15.46 5.89
CA THR A 76 -0.75 16.82 6.32
C THR A 76 0.45 17.62 6.82
N GLU A 77 1.32 16.99 7.62
CA GLU A 77 2.47 17.64 8.26
C GLU A 77 3.68 17.60 7.33
N ASP A 78 4.11 16.41 6.90
CA ASP A 78 5.35 16.29 6.12
C ASP A 78 5.20 16.78 4.67
N LYS A 79 4.00 16.61 4.07
CA LYS A 79 3.70 17.07 2.70
C LYS A 79 2.90 18.36 2.63
N GLY A 80 2.49 18.92 3.77
CA GLY A 80 1.74 20.18 3.83
C GLY A 80 0.37 20.14 3.15
N LEU A 81 -0.24 18.96 2.94
CA LEU A 81 -1.55 18.86 2.30
C LEU A 81 -2.66 19.27 3.27
N SER A 82 -3.70 19.91 2.74
CA SER A 82 -4.94 20.11 3.50
C SER A 82 -5.53 18.75 3.91
N TYR A 83 -6.31 18.70 4.99
CA TYR A 83 -6.97 17.46 5.41
C TYR A 83 -7.75 16.79 4.26
N LYS A 84 -8.50 17.58 3.48
CA LYS A 84 -9.29 17.06 2.37
C LYS A 84 -8.41 16.51 1.24
N ASP A 85 -7.31 17.18 0.94
CA ASP A 85 -6.38 16.75 -0.11
C ASP A 85 -5.53 15.57 0.33
N ALA A 86 -5.18 15.48 1.61
CA ALA A 86 -4.55 14.31 2.21
C ALA A 86 -5.42 13.07 2.05
N LEU A 87 -6.74 13.16 2.33
CA LEU A 87 -7.66 12.04 2.11
C LEU A 87 -7.74 11.62 0.63
N ARG A 88 -7.84 12.59 -0.29
CA ARG A 88 -7.82 12.30 -1.73
C ARG A 88 -6.50 11.68 -2.17
N ASP A 89 -5.38 12.14 -1.64
CA ASP A 89 -4.07 11.60 -1.95
C ASP A 89 -3.92 10.17 -1.41
N ILE A 90 -4.46 9.85 -0.24
CA ILE A 90 -4.50 8.46 0.27
C ILE A 90 -5.29 7.56 -0.68
N ILE A 91 -6.48 7.97 -1.12
CA ILE A 91 -7.29 7.19 -2.09
C ILE A 91 -6.51 6.98 -3.39
N ARG A 92 -5.92 8.07 -3.94
CA ARG A 92 -5.18 8.03 -5.20
C ARG A 92 -3.92 7.16 -5.11
N THR A 93 -3.16 7.30 -4.03
CA THR A 93 -1.88 6.59 -3.87
C THR A 93 -2.05 5.15 -3.40
N ALA A 94 -3.25 4.75 -2.95
CA ALA A 94 -3.54 3.37 -2.57
C ALA A 94 -3.27 2.37 -3.72
N SER A 95 -3.48 2.78 -4.98
CA SER A 95 -3.26 1.97 -6.18
C SER A 95 -1.90 2.16 -6.84
N THR A 96 -0.99 2.90 -6.22
CA THR A 96 0.34 3.18 -6.76
C THR A 96 1.44 2.31 -6.14
N THR A 97 2.45 1.95 -6.93
CA THR A 97 3.59 1.17 -6.48
C THR A 97 4.71 2.08 -5.95
N ASN A 98 5.61 1.48 -5.17
CA ASN A 98 6.85 2.14 -4.76
C ASN A 98 7.97 1.64 -5.67
N LYS A 99 8.52 2.54 -6.50
CA LYS A 99 9.56 2.24 -7.50
C LYS A 99 10.84 1.68 -6.90
N GLU A 100 11.22 2.09 -5.69
CA GLU A 100 12.41 1.54 -5.02
C GLU A 100 12.21 0.06 -4.70
N VAL A 101 11.01 -0.31 -4.24
CA VAL A 101 10.67 -1.70 -3.95
C VAL A 101 10.47 -2.50 -5.23
N ASP A 102 9.98 -1.88 -6.32
CA ASP A 102 9.89 -2.52 -7.64
C ASP A 102 11.30 -2.93 -8.13
N GLY A 103 12.27 -2.01 -8.04
CA GLY A 103 13.66 -2.27 -8.46
C GLY A 103 14.39 -3.36 -7.67
N MET A 104 13.98 -3.66 -6.41
CA MET A 104 14.56 -4.75 -5.62
C MET A 104 14.30 -6.14 -6.22
N PHE A 105 13.31 -6.29 -7.11
CA PHE A 105 12.88 -7.57 -7.67
C PHE A 105 13.04 -7.66 -9.20
N GLU A 106 13.62 -6.64 -9.86
CA GLU A 106 13.84 -6.63 -11.31
C GLU A 106 15.09 -7.42 -11.75
N GLY A 107 15.99 -7.78 -10.83
CA GLY A 107 17.24 -8.50 -11.10
C GLY A 107 17.35 -9.90 -10.49
N SER A 108 16.27 -10.43 -9.92
CA SER A 108 16.19 -11.74 -9.24
C SER A 108 15.48 -12.81 -10.06
#